data_AF-A0AAD3DX86-F1
#
_entry.id   AF-A0AAD3DX86-F1
#
_cell.length_a   1.000
_cell.length_b   1.000
_cell.length_c   1.000
_cell.angle_alpha   90.00
_cell.angle_beta   90.00
_cell.angle_gamma   90.00
#
_symmetry.space_group_name_H-M   'P 1'
#
loop_
_entity.id
_entity.type
_entity.pdbx_description
1 polymer ?
#
loop_
_entity_poly.entity_id
_entity_poly.type
_entity_poly.pdbx_seq_one_letter_code
_entity_poly.pdbx_strand_id
1 'polypeptide(L)'
;MKVLVAIKRVIDYAVPIRVKADKSGVEALMPKLSMNPFCEIALEEAVRLKERGVASEVVAVSLGPQHFQDTLRTALAMGADRAIHVPWGAPPAAPPGRGAAQGGGGAAAAAAGGSGVAGQAGDR
;
A
#
# COMPACT_ATOMS: atom_id res chain seq x y z
N MET A 1 -23.09 6.95 -12.04
CA MET A 1 -22.71 5.80 -11.19
C MET A 1 -21.52 6.21 -10.33
N LYS A 2 -21.44 5.78 -9.06
CA LYS A 2 -20.28 6.07 -8.21
C LYS A 2 -19.24 4.96 -8.37
N VAL A 3 -17.97 5.34 -8.55
CA VAL A 3 -16.85 4.40 -8.69
C VAL A 3 -15.96 4.48 -7.46
N LEU A 4 -15.66 3.32 -6.88
CA LEU A 4 -14.77 3.19 -5.73
C LEU A 4 -13.44 2.60 -6.19
N VAL A 5 -12.32 3.27 -5.89
CA VAL A 5 -10.98 2.79 -6.22
C VAL A 5 -10.23 2.48 -4.93
N ALA A 6 -9.90 1.21 -4.70
CA ALA A 6 -9.11 0.79 -3.57
C ALA A 6 -7.62 1.05 -3.82
N ILE A 7 -7.00 1.84 -2.97
CA ILE A 7 -5.62 2.29 -3.10
C ILE A 7 -4.76 1.61 -2.06
N LYS A 8 -3.75 0.88 -2.54
CA LYS A 8 -2.74 0.24 -1.71
C LYS A 8 -1.44 1.03 -1.78
N ARG A 9 -0.86 1.28 -0.61
CA ARG A 9 0.51 1.80 -0.48
C ARG A 9 1.48 0.62 -0.45
N VAL A 10 2.52 0.67 -1.30
CA VAL A 10 3.54 -0.37 -1.46
C VAL A 10 4.93 0.25 -1.56
N ILE A 11 5.97 -0.58 -1.52
CA ILE A 11 7.34 -0.14 -1.76
C ILE A 11 7.44 0.38 -3.20
N ASP A 12 8.04 1.56 -3.35
CA ASP A 12 8.27 2.20 -4.65
C ASP A 12 9.18 1.30 -5.49
N TYR A 13 8.76 1.02 -6.73
CA TYR A 13 9.48 0.15 -7.66
C TYR A 13 10.83 0.77 -8.09
N ALA A 14 10.99 2.08 -7.95
CA ALA A 14 12.24 2.77 -8.26
C ALA A 14 13.33 2.58 -7.18
N VAL A 15 13.00 1.98 -6.03
CA VAL A 15 13.96 1.72 -4.95
C VAL A 15 14.50 0.29 -5.08
N PRO A 16 15.82 0.10 -5.25
CA PRO A 16 16.40 -1.24 -5.31
C PRO A 16 16.25 -1.93 -3.96
N ILE A 17 15.58 -3.09 -3.96
CA ILE A 17 15.40 -3.93 -2.78
C ILE A 17 16.68 -4.73 -2.57
N ARG A 18 17.39 -4.45 -1.46
CA ARG A 18 18.56 -5.24 -1.06
C ARG A 18 18.13 -6.38 -0.17
N VAL A 19 18.52 -7.59 -0.52
CA VAL A 19 18.33 -8.79 0.31
C VAL A 19 19.52 -8.91 1.24
N LYS A 20 19.28 -9.21 2.52
CA LYS A 20 20.34 -9.46 3.48
C LYS A 20 21.19 -10.66 3.04
N ALA A 21 22.48 -10.63 3.37
CA ALA A 21 23.42 -11.71 3.04
C ALA A 21 23.02 -13.07 3.62
N ASP A 22 22.29 -13.09 4.74
CA ASP A 22 21.77 -14.27 5.42
C ASP A 22 20.49 -14.85 4.79
N LYS A 23 19.98 -14.23 3.72
CA LYS A 23 18.70 -14.57 3.06
C LYS A 23 17.49 -14.55 4.00
N SER A 24 17.60 -13.93 5.18
CA SER A 24 16.54 -13.89 6.19
C SER A 24 15.46 -12.85 5.88
N GLY A 25 15.68 -12.00 4.87
CA GLY A 25 14.76 -10.95 4.46
C GLY A 25 15.43 -9.79 3.75
N VAL A 26 14.71 -8.68 3.67
CA VAL A 26 15.15 -7.43 3.04
C VAL A 26 15.91 -6.58 4.06
N GLU A 27 16.98 -5.89 3.63
CA GLU A 27 17.67 -4.90 4.45
C GLU A 27 16.71 -3.79 4.86
N ALA A 28 16.69 -3.46 6.16
CA ALA A 28 15.77 -2.50 6.76
C ALA A 28 16.16 -1.03 6.48
N LEU A 29 16.48 -0.71 5.23
CA LEU A 29 16.41 0.67 4.76
C LEU A 29 14.95 1.07 4.74
N MET A 30 14.59 2.24 5.30
CA MET A 30 13.23 2.79 5.17
C MET A 30 12.93 2.97 3.67
N PRO A 31 12.16 2.05 3.05
CA PRO A 31 11.92 2.14 1.63
C PRO A 31 10.94 3.27 1.41
N LYS A 32 11.16 4.08 0.36
CA LYS A 32 10.15 5.03 -0.08
C LYS A 32 8.90 4.22 -0.43
N LEU A 33 7.78 4.58 0.17
CA LEU A 33 6.49 3.94 -0.08
C LEU A 33 5.65 4.83 -0.99
N SER A 34 5.07 4.28 -2.05
CA SER A 34 4.25 5.00 -3.02
C SER A 34 2.89 4.31 -3.23
N MET A 35 2.06 4.93 -4.09
CA MET A 35 0.88 4.26 -4.61
C MET A 35 1.30 3.03 -5.43
N ASN A 36 0.54 1.94 -5.31
CA ASN A 36 0.72 0.77 -6.16
C ASN A 36 0.45 1.14 -7.63
N PRO A 37 1.33 0.82 -8.59
CA PRO A 37 1.12 1.15 -10.01
C PRO A 37 -0.23 0.68 -10.58
N PHE A 38 -0.74 -0.47 -10.13
CA PHE A 38 -2.06 -0.94 -10.55
C PHE A 38 -3.20 -0.06 -10.03
N CYS A 39 -3.04 0.52 -8.84
CA CYS A 39 -4.01 1.46 -8.30
C CYS A 39 -3.96 2.80 -9.05
N GLU A 40 -2.79 3.23 -9.54
CA GLU A 40 -2.65 4.42 -10.38
C GLU A 40 -3.42 4.27 -11.70
N ILE A 41 -3.24 3.13 -12.39
CA ILE A 41 -3.96 2.83 -13.64
C ILE A 41 -5.47 2.71 -13.38
N ALA A 42 -5.88 2.05 -12.30
CA ALA A 42 -7.30 1.93 -11.95
C ALA A 42 -7.95 3.29 -11.65
N LEU A 43 -7.20 4.20 -11.03
CA LEU A 43 -7.67 5.55 -10.76
C LEU A 43 -7.80 6.37 -12.04
N GLU A 44 -6.81 6.30 -12.93
CA GLU A 44 -6.82 6.95 -14.24
C GLU A 44 -8.04 6.50 -15.08
N GLU A 45 -8.30 5.19 -15.17
CA GLU A 45 -9.47 4.68 -15.88
C GLU A 45 -10.79 5.10 -15.24
N ALA A 46 -10.85 5.19 -13.90
CA ALA A 46 -12.03 5.70 -13.20
C ALA A 46 -12.30 7.18 -13.52
N VAL A 47 -11.24 8.00 -13.60
CA VAL A 47 -11.34 9.41 -14.02
C VAL A 47 -11.79 9.50 -15.47
N ARG A 48 -11.25 8.70 -16.38
CA ARG A 48 -11.71 8.64 -17.78
C ARG A 48 -13.18 8.26 -17.91
N LEU A 49 -13.66 7.30 -17.12
CA LEU A 49 -15.08 6.95 -17.10
C LEU A 49 -15.96 8.12 -16.63
N LYS A 50 -15.46 8.95 -15.72
CA LYS A 50 -16.13 10.16 -15.27
C LYS A 50 -16.14 11.24 -16.36
N GLU A 51 -15.02 11.46 -17.04
CA GLU A 51 -14.93 12.39 -18.17
C GLU A 51 -15.84 11.99 -19.34
N ARG A 52 -16.02 10.68 -19.56
CA ARG A 52 -16.97 10.12 -20.54
C ARG A 52 -18.44 10.18 -20.09
N GLY A 53 -18.73 10.69 -18.89
CA GLY A 53 -20.08 10.79 -18.34
C GLY A 53 -20.70 9.47 -17.86
N VAL A 54 -19.93 8.38 -17.82
CA VAL A 54 -20.39 7.06 -17.34
C VAL A 54 -20.40 7.03 -15.81
N ALA A 55 -19.33 7.55 -15.19
CA ALA A 55 -19.23 7.75 -13.76
C ALA A 55 -19.61 9.18 -13.38
N SER A 56 -20.23 9.33 -12.20
CA SER A 56 -20.63 10.62 -11.65
C SER A 56 -19.71 11.07 -10.50
N GLU A 57 -18.96 10.15 -9.90
CA GLU A 57 -18.08 10.41 -8.76
C GLU A 57 -17.01 9.32 -8.69
N VAL A 58 -15.75 9.71 -8.44
CA VAL A 58 -14.63 8.80 -8.19
C VAL A 58 -14.18 8.95 -6.74
N VAL A 59 -14.28 7.87 -5.96
CA VAL A 59 -13.92 7.85 -4.54
C VAL A 59 -12.72 6.94 -4.33
N ALA A 60 -11.61 7.52 -3.90
CA ALA A 60 -10.40 6.80 -3.50
C ALA A 60 -10.53 6.30 -2.06
N VAL A 61 -10.20 5.04 -1.79
CA VAL A 61 -10.25 4.46 -0.44
C VAL A 61 -8.93 3.80 -0.11
N SER A 62 -8.40 4.07 1.08
CA SER A 62 -7.21 3.37 1.57
C SER A 62 -7.35 2.97 3.03
N LEU A 63 -6.83 1.79 3.35
CA LEU A 63 -6.86 1.15 4.66
C LEU A 63 -5.44 1.05 5.20
N GLY A 64 -5.15 1.66 6.35
CA GLY A 64 -3.83 1.56 6.96
C GLY A 64 -3.51 2.63 7.99
N PRO A 65 -2.26 2.69 8.48
CA PRO A 65 -1.83 3.68 9.45
C PRO A 65 -1.92 5.12 8.91
N GLN A 66 -1.73 6.11 9.79
CA GLN A 66 -1.90 7.54 9.45
C GLN A 66 -1.07 8.01 8.23
N HIS A 67 0.11 7.43 7.99
CA HIS A 67 0.95 7.78 6.84
C HIS A 67 0.36 7.37 5.47
N PHE A 68 -0.74 6.61 5.43
CA PHE A 68 -1.44 6.28 4.17
C PHE A 68 -2.17 7.50 3.59
N GLN A 69 -2.40 8.55 4.39
CA GLN A 69 -3.01 9.80 3.91
C GLN A 69 -2.18 10.49 2.82
N ASP A 70 -0.85 10.34 2.82
CA ASP A 70 0.00 10.87 1.74
C ASP A 70 -0.38 10.28 0.38
N THR A 71 -0.61 8.97 0.33
CA THR A 71 -1.01 8.28 -0.90
C THR A 71 -2.42 8.70 -1.34
N LEU A 72 -3.33 8.92 -0.39
CA LEU A 72 -4.67 9.45 -0.70
C LEU A 72 -4.63 10.90 -1.21
N ARG A 73 -3.69 11.73 -0.73
CA ARG A 73 -3.45 13.07 -1.28
C ARG A 73 -3.00 13.01 -2.74
N THR A 74 -2.12 12.06 -3.08
CA THR A 74 -1.75 11.81 -4.49
C THR A 74 -2.96 11.43 -5.33
N ALA A 75 -3.86 10.58 -4.81
CA ALA A 75 -5.06 10.19 -5.53
C ALA A 75 -6.03 11.35 -5.78
N LEU A 76 -6.21 12.25 -4.79
CA LEU A 76 -6.97 13.49 -4.98
C LEU A 76 -6.33 14.38 -6.04
N ALA A 77 -5.01 14.51 -6.05
CA ALA A 77 -4.28 15.30 -7.04
C ALA A 77 -4.41 14.72 -8.47
N MET A 78 -4.58 13.41 -8.61
CA MET A 78 -4.80 12.73 -9.89
C MET A 78 -6.23 12.84 -10.43
N GLY A 79 -7.19 13.39 -9.66
CA GLY A 79 -8.56 13.62 -10.11
C GLY A 79 -9.64 12.81 -9.38
N ALA A 80 -9.32 12.14 -8.26
CA ALA A 80 -10.36 11.62 -7.38
C ALA A 80 -11.17 12.78 -6.78
N ASP A 81 -12.50 12.64 -6.72
CA ASP A 81 -13.38 13.65 -6.11
C ASP A 81 -13.26 13.67 -4.60
N ARG A 82 -13.16 12.48 -4.01
CA ARG A 82 -13.15 12.27 -2.57
C ARG A 82 -12.19 11.15 -2.20
N ALA A 83 -11.62 11.28 -1.02
CA ALA A 83 -10.75 10.26 -0.43
C ALA A 83 -11.30 9.83 0.93
N ILE A 84 -11.29 8.53 1.19
CA ILE A 84 -11.66 7.92 2.46
C ILE A 84 -10.44 7.20 3.00
N HIS A 85 -9.91 7.71 4.11
CA HIS A 85 -8.92 7.00 4.91
C HIS A 85 -9.63 6.18 5.96
N VAL A 86 -9.44 4.87 5.93
CA VAL A 86 -9.89 3.97 7.00
C VAL A 86 -8.66 3.64 7.85
N PRO A 87 -8.50 4.28 9.02
CA PRO A 87 -7.37 4.01 9.88
C PRO A 87 -7.48 2.60 10.47
N TRP A 88 -6.41 1.81 10.35
CA TRP A 88 -6.28 0.53 11.04
C TRP A 88 -4.90 0.48 11.71
N GLY A 89 -4.90 0.24 13.02
CA GLY A 89 -3.73 0.16 13.87
C GLY A 89 -3.27 -1.27 14.09
N ALA A 90 -1.98 -1.44 14.40
CA ALA A 90 -1.30 -2.71 14.54
C ALA A 90 -2.04 -3.70 15.47
N PRO A 91 -1.98 -5.03 15.22
CA PRO A 91 -2.32 -5.99 16.27
C PRO A 91 -1.48 -5.67 17.52
N PRO A 92 -2.03 -5.85 18.75
CA PRO A 92 -1.29 -5.60 19.97
C PRO A 92 0.06 -6.30 19.92
N ALA A 93 1.13 -5.60 20.31
CA ALA A 93 2.46 -6.17 20.40
C ALA A 93 2.39 -7.50 21.16
N ALA A 94 2.92 -8.56 20.57
CA ALA A 94 3.00 -9.86 21.22
C ALA A 94 3.59 -9.69 22.64
N PRO A 95 3.04 -10.40 23.65
CA PRO A 95 3.48 -10.22 25.03
C PRO A 95 5.00 -10.46 25.13
N PRO A 96 5.73 -9.68 25.96
CA PRO A 96 7.18 -9.77 26.06
C PRO A 96 7.57 -11.09 26.77
N GLY A 97 7.75 -12.15 25.98
CA GLY A 97 8.19 -13.46 26.42
C GLY A 97 9.69 -13.65 26.24
N ARG A 98 10.46 -13.23 27.26
CA ARG A 98 11.86 -13.54 27.58
C ARG A 98 12.90 -13.46 26.45
N GLY A 99 13.65 -12.35 26.47
CA GLY A 99 15.04 -12.31 25.97
C GLY A 99 15.30 -11.34 24.83
N ALA A 100 14.79 -10.10 24.88
CA ALA A 100 15.23 -9.04 23.98
C ALA A 100 15.98 -7.97 24.77
N ALA A 101 17.30 -7.99 24.68
CA ALA A 101 18.16 -6.91 25.12
C ALA A 101 17.81 -5.62 24.37
N GLN A 102 17.81 -4.51 25.09
CA GLN A 102 17.61 -3.15 24.59
C GLN A 102 18.57 -2.82 23.44
N GLY A 103 18.00 -2.27 22.37
CA GLY A 103 18.70 -1.60 21.28
C GLY A 103 17.68 -0.95 20.36
N GLY A 104 17.55 0.37 20.44
CA GLY A 104 16.41 1.14 19.91
C GLY A 104 16.30 1.20 18.37
N GLY A 105 15.10 1.63 17.95
CA GLY A 105 14.89 2.27 16.64
C GLY A 105 14.09 1.46 15.62
N GLY A 106 12.79 1.77 15.50
CA GLY A 106 12.05 1.65 14.24
C GLY A 106 11.52 0.27 13.85
N ALA A 107 10.41 -0.16 14.45
CA ALA A 107 9.63 -1.30 13.98
C ALA A 107 8.32 -0.83 13.30
N ALA A 108 8.11 -1.24 12.05
CA ALA A 108 6.78 -1.36 11.44
C ALA A 108 6.86 -2.51 10.41
N ALA A 109 6.77 -3.75 10.89
CA ALA A 109 5.53 -4.52 11.02
C ALA A 109 5.20 -5.28 9.73
N ALA A 110 5.48 -6.57 9.85
CA ALA A 110 5.27 -7.67 8.94
C ALA A 110 3.97 -7.61 8.13
N ALA A 111 4.14 -7.95 6.85
CA ALA A 111 3.09 -8.31 5.93
C ALA A 111 2.20 -9.40 6.52
N ALA A 112 0.89 -9.12 6.59
CA ALA A 112 -0.11 -10.17 6.52
C ALA A 112 -0.04 -10.75 5.10
N GLY A 113 0.66 -11.88 4.99
CA GLY A 113 0.55 -12.79 3.86
C GLY A 113 -0.70 -13.67 4.01
N GLY A 114 -1.34 -13.94 2.87
CA GLY A 114 -2.48 -14.86 2.69
C GLY A 114 -3.78 -14.11 2.42
N SER A 115 -4.42 -14.15 1.25
CA SER A 115 -4.17 -14.88 0.01
C SER A 115 -4.70 -14.05 -1.17
N GLY A 116 -3.82 -13.72 -2.10
CA GLY A 116 -4.15 -13.23 -3.43
C GLY A 116 -3.05 -13.77 -4.33
N VAL A 117 -3.28 -14.97 -4.84
CA VAL A 117 -2.29 -15.87 -5.43
C VAL A 117 -1.53 -15.17 -6.56
N ALA A 118 -0.25 -14.91 -6.31
CA ALA A 118 0.76 -14.90 -7.37
C ALA A 118 1.11 -16.37 -7.64
N GLY A 119 0.51 -16.94 -8.69
CA GLY A 119 1.06 -18.09 -9.42
C GLY A 119 1.51 -17.53 -10.76
N GLN A 120 2.82 -17.42 -11.01
CA GLN A 120 3.60 -18.37 -11.82
C GLN A 120 2.88 -18.70 -13.13
N ALA A 121 3.33 -18.11 -14.26
CA ALA A 121 4.43 -18.69 -15.03
C ALA A 121 4.19 -20.19 -15.27
N GLY A 122 3.40 -20.47 -16.31
CA GLY A 122 3.30 -21.77 -16.95
C GLY A 122 3.79 -21.61 -18.39
N ASP A 123 4.99 -22.11 -18.62
CA ASP A 123 5.57 -22.63 -19.86
C ASP A 123 4.67 -22.58 -21.12
N ARG A 124 5.11 -21.81 -22.12
CA ARG A 124 4.92 -22.07 -23.55
C ARG A 124 5.96 -21.32 -24.36
#